data_AF-A0A9W9ZXM9-F1
#
_entry.id   AF-A0A9W9ZXM9-F1
#
_cell.length_a   1.000
_cell.length_b   1.000
_cell.length_c   1.000
_cell.angle_alpha   90.00
_cell.angle_beta   90.00
_cell.angle_gamma   90.00
#
_symmetry.space_group_name_H-M   'P 1'
#
loop_
_entity.id
_entity.type
_entity.pdbx_description
1 polymer ?
#
loop_
_entity_poly.entity_id
_entity_poly.type
_entity_poly.pdbx_seq_one_letter_code
_entity_poly.pdbx_strand_id
1 'polypeptide(L)'
;MPVYVTSFNNYFVAQREPRSNFGRTKTRVVTFRVPHNAAVQIYDYKEKTARVVFGPELVMLCPDEQFTQLSLSGGKPKKPNVIKALCLLLGPDFCTDIVTVETSDHARLQLQLSYNWHFEVGDKGPKDASKLFSVPDFVGDACKAIASRIRGAVAGVQFDDFHKNSAKIIRTSVFGIDDNHKIRNKFTFPANNLNITSIDIQSVEPVDQRTRDALQKSVQLAIEITTNSQEATARHEAERLEQEAKGRLERQKISDEAEAERSRKELLELQAQSAAVESTGQAKAEAQSQAEAARIEGEAAVQQAKLKAEAAKIEAESELQRLSKTREAELKYQHEQDTLDVTKTKEMSTIETDKFKNMVSSIGSDTIQAIATAGPEMQVKLLQSLGLKSTLITDGSSPINLFSTAQGLIGALQQPGPSTD
;
A
#
# COMPACT_ATOMS: atom_id res chain seq x y z
N MET A 1 29.03 -55.37 -17.60
CA MET A 1 29.13 -54.54 -18.82
C MET A 1 30.15 -55.19 -19.74
N PRO A 2 29.79 -55.55 -20.98
CA PRO A 2 30.69 -56.29 -21.85
C PRO A 2 31.81 -55.36 -22.35
N VAL A 3 33.02 -55.87 -22.22
CA VAL A 3 34.29 -55.26 -22.60
C VAL A 3 34.34 -55.11 -24.12
N TYR A 4 34.46 -53.88 -24.63
CA TYR A 4 34.77 -53.64 -26.04
C TYR A 4 36.22 -54.05 -26.30
N VAL A 5 36.39 -55.32 -26.68
CA VAL A 5 37.64 -55.86 -27.21
C VAL A 5 37.92 -55.18 -28.55
N THR A 6 38.95 -54.34 -28.57
CA THR A 6 39.61 -53.76 -29.74
C THR A 6 39.54 -54.62 -31.01
N SER A 7 39.01 -54.03 -32.10
CA SER A 7 38.92 -54.63 -33.44
C SER A 7 40.27 -54.84 -34.15
N PHE A 8 41.40 -54.67 -33.46
CA PHE A 8 42.73 -55.05 -33.97
C PHE A 8 42.95 -56.57 -34.01
N ASN A 9 42.12 -57.34 -33.30
CA ASN A 9 42.28 -58.78 -33.18
C ASN A 9 41.55 -59.58 -34.26
N ASN A 10 40.67 -58.95 -35.05
CA ASN A 10 39.78 -59.68 -35.97
C ASN A 10 40.32 -59.82 -37.40
N TYR A 11 41.37 -59.09 -37.79
CA TYR A 11 42.09 -59.34 -39.06
C TYR A 11 43.38 -60.16 -38.87
N PHE A 12 43.86 -60.25 -37.62
CA PHE A 12 44.78 -61.30 -37.17
C PHE A 12 44.01 -62.52 -36.64
N VAL A 13 42.82 -62.80 -37.18
CA VAL A 13 42.35 -64.19 -37.20
C VAL A 13 43.36 -64.92 -38.06
N ALA A 14 44.32 -65.55 -37.39
CA ALA A 14 44.95 -66.72 -37.93
C ALA A 14 43.79 -67.58 -38.44
N GLN A 15 43.59 -67.60 -39.76
CA GLN A 15 42.98 -68.73 -40.42
C GLN A 15 43.91 -69.89 -40.08
N ARG A 16 43.75 -70.43 -38.87
CA ARG A 16 44.25 -71.73 -38.48
C ARG A 16 43.40 -72.67 -39.31
N GLU A 17 43.81 -72.87 -40.56
CA GLU A 17 43.57 -74.14 -41.21
C GLU A 17 43.89 -75.23 -40.17
N PRO A 18 43.07 -76.29 -40.08
CA PRO A 18 43.27 -77.34 -39.10
C PRO A 18 44.73 -77.77 -39.21
N ARG A 19 45.52 -77.58 -38.14
CA ARG A 19 46.92 -78.01 -38.12
C ARG A 19 46.90 -79.49 -38.39
N SER A 20 47.23 -79.89 -39.62
CA SER A 20 47.43 -81.28 -39.95
C SER A 20 48.50 -81.78 -38.97
N ASN A 21 48.21 -82.86 -38.25
CA ASN A 21 49.06 -83.45 -37.21
C ASN A 21 50.38 -84.04 -37.77
N PHE A 22 50.76 -83.66 -38.98
CA PHE A 22 51.97 -84.08 -39.69
C PHE A 22 53.02 -82.98 -39.57
N GLY A 23 54.24 -83.35 -39.14
CA GLY A 23 55.37 -82.43 -39.10
C GLY A 23 55.68 -81.81 -40.46
N ARG A 24 56.23 -80.58 -40.48
CA ARG A 24 56.53 -79.85 -41.72
C ARG A 24 57.50 -80.65 -42.60
N THR A 25 57.05 -81.08 -43.77
CA THR A 25 57.89 -81.71 -44.80
C THR A 25 58.89 -80.70 -45.38
N LYS A 26 60.16 -80.79 -44.99
CA LYS A 26 61.21 -79.83 -45.37
C LYS A 26 61.58 -79.83 -46.86
N THR A 27 61.26 -80.90 -47.59
CA THR A 27 61.56 -81.05 -49.03
C THR A 27 60.53 -80.42 -49.96
N ARG A 28 59.36 -80.01 -49.45
CA ARG A 28 58.31 -79.36 -50.26
C ARG A 28 58.57 -77.86 -50.34
N VAL A 29 58.52 -77.32 -51.57
CA VAL A 29 58.68 -75.89 -51.86
C VAL A 29 57.86 -75.04 -50.89
N VAL A 30 58.51 -74.00 -50.34
CA VAL A 30 57.85 -73.07 -49.42
C VAL A 30 57.02 -72.13 -50.27
N THR A 31 55.72 -72.13 -50.04
CA THR A 31 54.78 -71.24 -50.71
C THR A 31 54.08 -70.37 -49.69
N PHE A 32 53.80 -69.12 -50.06
CA PHE A 32 53.05 -68.19 -49.22
C PHE A 32 52.06 -67.41 -50.09
N ARG A 33 50.79 -67.41 -49.69
CA ARG A 33 49.75 -66.62 -50.34
C ARG A 33 49.81 -65.21 -49.78
N VAL A 34 50.22 -64.25 -50.61
CA VAL A 34 50.23 -62.84 -50.21
C VAL A 34 48.77 -62.37 -50.13
N PRO A 35 48.29 -61.89 -48.97
CA PRO A 35 46.93 -61.39 -48.85
C PRO A 35 46.67 -60.20 -49.78
N HIS A 36 45.39 -59.93 -50.03
CA HIS A 36 45.02 -58.68 -50.70
C HIS A 36 45.59 -57.49 -49.92
N ASN A 37 46.05 -56.48 -50.66
CA ASN A 37 46.52 -55.23 -50.07
C ASN A 37 47.71 -55.42 -49.11
N ALA A 38 48.56 -56.39 -49.42
CA ALA A 38 49.79 -56.66 -48.70
C ALA A 38 50.96 -56.79 -49.68
N ALA A 39 52.17 -56.59 -49.17
CA ALA A 39 53.41 -56.83 -49.88
C ALA A 39 54.31 -57.76 -49.07
N VAL A 40 55.12 -58.57 -49.76
CA VAL A 40 56.13 -59.43 -49.13
C VAL A 40 57.47 -59.14 -49.79
N GLN A 41 58.51 -59.00 -48.98
CA GLN A 41 59.88 -58.90 -49.45
C GLN A 41 60.56 -60.26 -49.37
N ILE A 42 61.20 -60.64 -50.46
CA ILE A 42 61.98 -61.86 -50.60
C ILE A 42 63.40 -61.45 -50.94
N TYR A 43 64.35 -62.01 -50.21
CA TYR A 43 65.77 -61.77 -50.42
C TYR A 43 66.42 -63.05 -50.96
N ASP A 44 67.04 -62.95 -52.13
CA ASP A 44 67.86 -64.02 -52.70
C ASP A 44 69.30 -63.85 -52.19
N TYR A 45 69.78 -64.82 -51.42
CA TYR A 45 71.14 -64.78 -50.85
C TYR A 45 72.24 -65.07 -51.88
N LYS A 46 71.92 -65.77 -52.96
CA LYS A 46 72.86 -66.13 -54.02
C LYS A 46 73.06 -64.95 -54.97
N GLU A 47 71.97 -64.39 -55.48
CA GLU A 47 72.00 -63.25 -56.40
C GLU A 47 72.14 -61.90 -55.66
N LYS A 48 72.00 -61.89 -54.33
CA LYS A 48 72.03 -60.69 -53.47
C LYS A 48 71.03 -59.61 -53.92
N THR A 49 69.89 -60.05 -54.44
CA THR A 49 68.81 -59.16 -54.88
C THR A 49 67.58 -59.33 -54.01
N ALA A 50 66.89 -58.23 -53.75
CA ALA A 50 65.61 -58.23 -53.05
C ALA A 50 64.49 -57.97 -54.06
N ARG A 51 63.46 -58.82 -54.06
CA ARG A 51 62.23 -58.58 -54.83
C ARG A 51 61.04 -58.44 -53.90
N VAL A 52 60.12 -57.55 -54.26
CA VAL A 52 58.90 -57.30 -53.52
C VAL A 52 57.73 -57.77 -54.36
N VAL A 53 56.90 -58.63 -53.78
CA VAL A 53 55.71 -59.17 -54.44
C VAL A 53 54.47 -58.59 -53.77
N PHE A 54 53.57 -58.03 -54.59
CA PHE A 54 52.30 -57.46 -54.15
C PHE A 54 51.20 -58.50 -54.27
N GLY A 55 50.32 -58.56 -53.27
CA GLY A 55 49.16 -59.44 -53.31
C GLY A 55 48.03 -58.91 -54.21
N PRO A 56 47.07 -59.77 -54.59
CA PRO A 56 46.98 -61.19 -54.22
C PRO A 56 47.75 -62.10 -55.19
N GLU A 57 48.91 -62.61 -54.78
CA GLU A 57 49.74 -63.51 -55.59
C GLU A 57 50.30 -64.64 -54.72
N LEU A 58 50.46 -65.84 -55.30
CA LEU A 58 51.11 -66.96 -54.63
C LEU A 58 52.62 -66.89 -54.90
N VAL A 59 53.38 -66.63 -53.84
CA VAL A 59 54.84 -66.64 -53.90
C VAL A 59 55.36 -68.05 -53.65
N MET A 60 56.33 -68.46 -54.46
CA MET A 60 57.12 -69.68 -54.26
C MET A 60 58.59 -69.29 -54.10
N LEU A 61 59.22 -69.75 -53.02
CA LEU A 61 60.64 -69.49 -52.78
C LEU A 61 61.53 -70.40 -53.61
N CYS A 62 62.55 -69.83 -54.24
CA CYS A 62 63.70 -70.56 -54.77
C CYS A 62 64.60 -71.09 -53.62
N PRO A 63 65.53 -72.04 -53.89
CA PRO A 63 66.35 -72.68 -52.85
C PRO A 63 67.14 -71.70 -51.95
N ASP A 64 67.64 -70.60 -52.53
CA ASP A 64 68.46 -69.60 -51.85
C ASP A 64 67.67 -68.33 -51.45
N GLU A 65 66.35 -68.33 -51.64
CA GLU A 65 65.47 -67.22 -51.27
C GLU A 65 64.91 -67.37 -49.86
N GLN A 66 64.81 -66.26 -49.13
CA GLN A 66 64.11 -66.20 -47.85
C GLN A 66 63.15 -65.02 -47.77
N PHE A 67 62.09 -65.19 -46.98
CA PHE A 67 61.21 -64.09 -46.62
C PHE A 67 61.89 -63.16 -45.62
N THR A 68 61.81 -61.85 -45.86
CA THR A 68 62.14 -60.86 -44.85
C THR A 68 61.07 -60.86 -43.77
N GLN A 69 61.42 -61.25 -42.55
CA GLN A 69 60.53 -61.14 -41.40
C GLN A 69 60.44 -59.69 -40.93
N LEU A 70 59.22 -59.19 -40.78
CA LEU A 70 58.92 -57.90 -40.16
C LEU A 70 58.74 -58.09 -38.65
N SER A 71 59.34 -57.19 -37.88
CA SER A 71 59.22 -57.13 -36.42
C SER A 71 58.64 -55.76 -36.05
N LEU A 72 57.32 -55.72 -35.89
CA LEU A 72 56.56 -54.50 -35.70
C LEU A 72 56.24 -54.24 -34.23
N SER A 73 56.14 -52.96 -33.88
CA SER A 73 55.68 -52.49 -32.58
C SER A 73 54.21 -52.83 -32.34
N GLY A 74 53.90 -53.31 -31.13
CA GLY A 74 52.56 -53.71 -30.72
C GLY A 74 52.22 -53.30 -29.29
N GLY A 75 50.95 -53.46 -28.90
CA GLY A 75 50.47 -53.11 -27.56
C GLY A 75 50.07 -51.63 -27.38
N LYS A 76 49.66 -51.30 -26.16
CA LYS A 76 49.27 -49.97 -25.68
C LYS A 76 49.81 -49.79 -24.24
N PRO A 77 50.83 -48.96 -23.98
CA PRO A 77 51.66 -48.22 -24.94
C PRO A 77 52.40 -49.12 -25.94
N LYS A 78 52.82 -48.56 -27.07
CA LYS A 78 53.59 -49.31 -28.09
C LYS A 78 54.91 -49.82 -27.52
N LYS A 79 55.16 -51.12 -27.68
CA LYS A 79 56.41 -51.80 -27.34
C LYS A 79 57.03 -52.38 -28.62
N PRO A 80 58.36 -52.25 -28.81
CA PRO A 80 59.04 -52.77 -29.99
C PRO A 80 59.02 -54.30 -30.03
N ASN A 81 59.09 -54.86 -31.24
CA ASN A 81 59.27 -56.30 -31.50
C ASN A 81 58.18 -57.24 -30.93
N VAL A 82 56.94 -56.77 -30.82
CA VAL A 82 55.83 -57.58 -30.30
C VAL A 82 55.15 -58.40 -31.40
N ILE A 83 54.99 -57.81 -32.59
CA ILE A 83 54.26 -58.43 -33.70
C ILE A 83 55.29 -58.91 -34.72
N LYS A 84 55.27 -60.21 -35.02
CA LYS A 84 56.09 -60.80 -36.08
C LYS A 84 55.21 -61.12 -37.28
N ALA A 85 55.52 -60.52 -38.42
CA ALA A 85 54.73 -60.66 -39.65
C ALA A 85 55.64 -61.03 -40.83
N LEU A 86 55.07 -61.76 -41.79
CA LEU A 86 55.74 -62.11 -43.04
C LEU A 86 55.36 -61.17 -44.19
N CYS A 87 54.20 -60.53 -44.10
CA CYS A 87 53.70 -59.58 -45.06
C CYS A 87 53.48 -58.22 -44.41
N LEU A 88 53.75 -57.17 -45.17
CA LEU A 88 53.45 -55.79 -44.85
C LEU A 88 52.05 -55.47 -45.35
N LEU A 89 51.13 -55.10 -44.47
CA LEU A 89 49.82 -54.60 -44.86
C LEU A 89 49.97 -53.16 -45.38
N LEU A 90 49.43 -52.88 -46.56
CA LEU A 90 49.57 -51.58 -47.21
C LEU A 90 48.50 -50.57 -46.74
N GLY A 91 47.45 -51.01 -46.05
CA GLY A 91 46.35 -50.15 -45.60
C GLY A 91 45.39 -49.77 -46.73
N PRO A 92 44.22 -49.17 -46.45
CA PRO A 92 43.93 -48.38 -45.27
C PRO A 92 43.71 -49.24 -44.02
N ASP A 93 44.41 -48.89 -42.96
CA ASP A 93 44.26 -49.46 -41.63
C ASP A 93 44.54 -48.36 -40.61
N PHE A 94 44.38 -48.65 -39.32
CA PHE A 94 44.70 -47.73 -38.25
C PHE A 94 45.68 -48.34 -37.28
N CYS A 95 46.29 -47.55 -36.40
CA CYS A 95 47.06 -48.09 -35.29
C CYS A 95 46.88 -47.19 -34.06
N THR A 96 46.69 -47.81 -32.90
CA THR A 96 46.45 -47.07 -31.65
C THR A 96 47.68 -47.04 -30.77
N ASP A 97 47.93 -45.92 -30.09
CA ASP A 97 49.01 -45.75 -29.12
C ASP A 97 48.54 -44.96 -27.90
N ILE A 98 49.31 -45.07 -26.81
CA ILE A 98 49.12 -44.31 -25.58
C ILE A 98 50.35 -43.43 -25.37
N VAL A 99 50.17 -42.12 -25.45
CA VAL A 99 51.24 -41.13 -25.31
C VAL A 99 51.03 -40.33 -24.04
N THR A 100 52.03 -40.33 -23.16
CA THR A 100 52.04 -39.44 -22.00
C THR A 100 52.70 -38.11 -22.38
N VAL A 101 51.99 -37.01 -22.13
CA VAL A 101 52.41 -35.63 -22.41
C VAL A 101 52.37 -34.78 -21.14
N GLU A 102 53.05 -33.65 -21.16
CA GLU A 102 53.05 -32.67 -20.08
C GLU A 102 52.83 -31.28 -20.69
N THR A 103 51.94 -30.49 -20.09
CA THR A 103 51.60 -29.13 -20.50
C THR A 103 52.54 -28.10 -19.86
N SER A 104 52.46 -26.82 -20.28
CA SER A 104 53.33 -25.75 -19.76
C SER A 104 53.13 -25.48 -18.26
N ASP A 105 51.96 -25.80 -17.73
CA ASP A 105 51.57 -25.72 -16.32
C ASP A 105 51.75 -27.07 -15.58
N HIS A 106 52.57 -27.96 -16.12
CA HIS A 106 52.96 -29.24 -15.51
C HIS A 106 51.82 -30.25 -15.30
N ALA A 107 50.71 -30.12 -16.04
CA ALA A 107 49.67 -31.13 -16.03
C ALA A 107 50.09 -32.32 -16.88
N ARG A 108 50.23 -33.49 -16.24
CA ARG A 108 50.57 -34.75 -16.92
C ARG A 108 49.31 -35.41 -17.44
N LEU A 109 49.24 -35.60 -18.75
CA LEU A 109 48.09 -36.20 -19.44
C LEU A 109 48.50 -37.47 -20.17
N GLN A 110 47.59 -38.43 -20.18
CA GLN A 110 47.67 -39.63 -20.99
C GLN A 110 46.67 -39.51 -22.15
N LEU A 111 47.21 -39.54 -23.36
CA LEU A 111 46.45 -39.46 -24.60
C LEU A 111 46.34 -40.86 -25.21
N GLN A 112 45.12 -41.32 -25.48
CA GLN A 112 44.90 -42.48 -26.32
C GLN A 112 44.59 -42.00 -27.73
N LEU A 113 45.47 -42.32 -28.66
CA LEU A 113 45.41 -41.83 -30.04
C LEU A 113 45.27 -43.01 -31.00
N SER A 114 44.52 -42.80 -32.08
CA SER A 114 44.43 -43.70 -33.22
C SER A 114 44.90 -42.96 -34.46
N TYR A 115 45.86 -43.54 -35.18
CA TYR A 115 46.41 -42.97 -36.40
C TYR A 115 45.87 -43.78 -37.58
N ASN A 116 45.16 -43.13 -38.51
CA ASN A 116 44.68 -43.78 -39.73
C ASN A 116 45.76 -43.65 -40.80
N TRP A 117 46.22 -44.78 -41.34
CA TRP A 117 47.39 -44.83 -42.20
C TRP A 117 47.17 -45.71 -43.43
N HIS A 118 47.90 -45.40 -44.49
CA HIS A 118 48.07 -46.25 -45.66
C HIS A 118 49.44 -45.97 -46.28
N PHE A 119 49.97 -46.92 -47.04
CA PHE A 119 51.16 -46.72 -47.85
C PHE A 119 50.79 -46.18 -49.23
N GLU A 120 51.42 -45.09 -49.64
CA GLU A 120 51.28 -44.56 -51.00
C GLU A 120 52.27 -45.29 -51.91
N VAL A 121 51.77 -46.30 -52.60
CA VAL A 121 52.52 -47.03 -53.63
C VAL A 121 52.14 -46.40 -54.97
N GLY A 122 53.08 -45.68 -55.59
CA GLY A 122 52.92 -45.13 -56.94
C GLY A 122 52.97 -46.24 -58.01
N ASP A 123 53.77 -46.03 -59.05
CA ASP A 123 54.04 -47.11 -60.00
C ASP A 123 54.69 -48.28 -59.23
N LYS A 124 54.14 -49.49 -59.39
CA LYS A 124 54.64 -50.73 -58.75
C LYS A 124 56.01 -51.17 -59.29
N GLY A 125 56.89 -50.22 -59.56
CA GLY A 125 58.25 -50.43 -60.00
C GLY A 125 59.12 -50.98 -58.85
N PRO A 126 60.19 -51.71 -59.18
CA PRO A 126 61.03 -52.39 -58.19
C PRO A 126 61.72 -51.42 -57.20
N LYS A 127 62.02 -50.18 -57.62
CA LYS A 127 62.65 -49.17 -56.75
C LYS A 127 61.70 -48.66 -55.67
N ASP A 128 60.47 -48.29 -56.02
CA ASP A 128 59.50 -47.78 -55.03
C ASP A 128 58.96 -48.89 -54.14
N ALA A 129 58.85 -50.12 -54.67
CA ALA A 129 58.49 -51.28 -53.87
C ALA A 129 59.52 -51.58 -52.77
N SER A 130 60.81 -51.37 -53.03
CA SER A 130 61.87 -51.56 -52.02
C SER A 130 61.81 -50.53 -50.88
N LYS A 131 61.29 -49.32 -51.13
CA LYS A 131 61.14 -48.27 -50.09
C LYS A 131 60.19 -48.68 -48.98
N LEU A 132 59.15 -49.44 -49.30
CA LEU A 132 58.16 -49.94 -48.32
C LEU A 132 58.80 -50.71 -47.15
N PHE A 133 59.90 -51.42 -47.43
CA PHE A 133 60.62 -52.23 -46.45
C PHE A 133 61.87 -51.54 -45.89
N SER A 134 62.12 -50.27 -46.23
CA SER A 134 63.29 -49.52 -45.76
C SER A 134 63.24 -49.23 -44.26
N VAL A 135 62.05 -49.17 -43.68
CA VAL A 135 61.83 -48.98 -42.24
C VAL A 135 61.36 -50.32 -41.64
N PRO A 136 62.20 -51.03 -40.85
CA PRO A 136 61.87 -52.36 -40.33
C PRO A 136 60.64 -52.39 -39.42
N ASP A 137 60.46 -51.35 -38.60
CA ASP A 137 59.32 -51.16 -37.70
C ASP A 137 58.61 -49.84 -38.00
N PHE A 138 57.85 -49.80 -39.10
CA PHE A 138 57.14 -48.58 -39.51
C PHE A 138 56.12 -48.11 -38.46
N VAL A 139 55.48 -49.02 -37.73
CA VAL A 139 54.50 -48.69 -36.68
C VAL A 139 55.20 -47.99 -35.52
N GLY A 140 56.31 -48.56 -35.06
CA GLY A 140 57.10 -47.99 -33.97
C GLY A 140 57.68 -46.63 -34.33
N ASP A 141 58.26 -46.50 -35.53
CA ASP A 141 58.83 -45.24 -36.02
C ASP A 141 57.76 -44.15 -36.17
N ALA A 142 56.62 -44.49 -36.79
CA ALA A 142 55.52 -43.55 -36.96
C ALA A 142 54.95 -43.08 -35.62
N CYS A 143 54.61 -44.00 -34.72
CA CYS A 143 54.11 -43.64 -33.39
C CYS A 143 55.12 -42.81 -32.60
N LYS A 144 56.41 -43.15 -32.66
CA LYS A 144 57.47 -42.41 -31.96
C LYS A 144 57.63 -40.99 -32.49
N ALA A 145 57.64 -40.81 -33.81
CA ALA A 145 57.76 -39.50 -34.45
C ALA A 145 56.54 -38.61 -34.15
N ILE A 146 55.33 -39.16 -34.25
CA ILE A 146 54.08 -38.46 -33.94
C ILE A 146 54.03 -38.08 -32.45
N ALA A 147 54.32 -39.03 -31.56
CA ALA A 147 54.36 -38.78 -30.12
C ALA A 147 55.38 -37.70 -29.74
N SER A 148 56.52 -37.64 -30.43
CA SER A 148 57.52 -36.58 -30.25
C SER A 148 56.98 -35.20 -30.64
N ARG A 149 56.30 -35.08 -31.77
CA ARG A 149 55.67 -33.83 -32.24
C ARG A 149 54.57 -33.34 -31.30
N ILE A 150 53.70 -34.26 -30.87
CA ILE A 150 52.62 -33.96 -29.93
C ILE A 150 53.20 -33.51 -28.59
N ARG A 151 54.19 -34.23 -28.03
CA ARG A 151 54.86 -33.81 -26.78
C ARG A 151 55.46 -32.42 -26.88
N GLY A 152 56.15 -32.10 -27.98
CA GLY A 152 56.75 -30.79 -28.18
C GLY A 152 55.71 -29.66 -28.26
N ALA A 153 54.58 -29.89 -28.94
CA ALA A 153 53.52 -28.89 -29.05
C ALA A 153 52.76 -28.69 -27.73
N VAL A 154 52.42 -29.77 -27.02
CA VAL A 154 51.66 -29.70 -25.77
C VAL A 154 52.46 -29.03 -24.65
N ALA A 155 53.79 -29.22 -24.61
CA ALA A 155 54.65 -28.58 -23.61
C ALA A 155 54.61 -27.04 -23.65
N GLY A 156 54.21 -26.44 -24.77
CA GLY A 156 54.07 -24.98 -24.91
C GLY A 156 52.67 -24.43 -24.62
N VAL A 157 51.70 -25.29 -24.27
CA VAL A 157 50.28 -24.91 -24.09
C VAL A 157 49.83 -25.22 -22.67
N GLN A 158 48.99 -24.35 -22.10
CA GLN A 158 48.38 -24.56 -20.78
C GLN A 158 47.34 -25.68 -20.81
N PHE A 159 47.09 -26.31 -19.67
CA PHE A 159 46.15 -27.44 -19.58
C PHE A 159 44.73 -27.09 -20.02
N ASP A 160 44.18 -25.94 -19.59
CA ASP A 160 42.81 -25.55 -19.93
C ASP A 160 42.62 -25.31 -21.45
N ASP A 161 43.58 -24.61 -22.07
CA ASP A 161 43.56 -24.39 -23.53
C ASP A 161 43.72 -25.72 -24.28
N PHE A 162 44.62 -26.59 -23.83
CA PHE A 162 44.74 -27.93 -24.41
C PHE A 162 43.48 -28.77 -24.22
N HIS A 163 42.80 -28.69 -23.07
CA HIS A 163 41.57 -29.44 -22.83
C HIS A 163 40.44 -29.00 -23.77
N LYS A 164 40.29 -27.69 -24.01
CA LYS A 164 39.29 -27.13 -24.93
C LYS A 164 39.62 -27.33 -26.41
N ASN A 165 40.91 -27.24 -26.76
CA ASN A 165 41.38 -27.21 -28.16
C ASN A 165 42.25 -28.41 -28.57
N SER A 166 42.21 -29.51 -27.81
CA SER A 166 43.06 -30.72 -28.00
C SER A 166 43.09 -31.22 -29.44
N ALA A 167 41.93 -31.34 -30.08
CA ALA A 167 41.80 -31.78 -31.47
C ALA A 167 42.57 -30.90 -32.46
N LYS A 168 42.50 -29.58 -32.28
CA LYS A 168 43.19 -28.62 -33.16
C LYS A 168 44.69 -28.65 -32.92
N ILE A 169 45.12 -28.65 -31.65
CA ILE A 169 46.55 -28.63 -31.27
C ILE A 169 47.26 -29.89 -31.76
N ILE A 170 46.68 -31.07 -31.52
CA ILE A 170 47.27 -32.35 -31.94
C ILE A 170 47.37 -32.41 -33.47
N ARG A 171 46.29 -32.11 -34.20
CA ARG A 171 46.31 -32.15 -35.67
C ARG A 171 47.31 -31.16 -36.26
N THR A 172 47.37 -29.94 -35.71
CA THR A 172 48.32 -28.90 -36.16
C THR A 172 49.76 -29.33 -35.90
N SER A 173 50.04 -29.95 -34.74
CA SER A 173 51.39 -30.41 -34.40
C SER A 173 51.93 -31.50 -35.32
N VAL A 174 51.05 -32.38 -35.82
CA VAL A 174 51.45 -33.51 -36.65
C VAL A 174 51.44 -33.18 -38.13
N PHE A 175 50.35 -32.61 -38.64
CA PHE A 175 50.21 -32.31 -40.07
C PHE A 175 50.91 -31.01 -40.48
N GLY A 176 51.12 -30.10 -39.54
CA GLY A 176 51.58 -28.76 -39.83
C GLY A 176 50.50 -27.90 -40.50
N ILE A 177 50.88 -26.66 -40.79
CA ILE A 177 50.04 -25.65 -41.41
C ILE A 177 50.57 -25.42 -42.83
N ASP A 178 49.68 -25.22 -43.77
CA ASP A 178 50.00 -24.87 -45.16
C ASP A 178 50.08 -23.36 -45.37
N ASP A 179 50.55 -22.90 -46.53
CA ASP A 179 50.75 -21.46 -46.82
C ASP A 179 49.45 -20.63 -46.66
N ASN A 180 48.30 -21.28 -46.86
CA ASN A 180 46.97 -20.71 -46.66
C ASN A 180 46.43 -20.79 -45.22
N HIS A 181 47.30 -21.03 -44.23
CA HIS A 181 46.95 -21.15 -42.81
C HIS A 181 45.95 -22.29 -42.48
N LYS A 182 45.82 -23.28 -43.36
CA LYS A 182 44.98 -24.48 -43.14
C LYS A 182 45.84 -25.66 -42.72
N ILE A 183 45.27 -26.53 -41.87
CA ILE A 183 45.93 -27.77 -41.44
C ILE A 183 46.01 -28.71 -42.64
N ARG A 184 47.20 -29.28 -42.89
CA ARG A 184 47.38 -30.26 -43.97
C ARG A 184 46.57 -31.53 -43.72
N ASN A 185 46.17 -32.20 -44.79
CA ASN A 185 45.31 -33.39 -44.72
C ASN A 185 46.08 -34.72 -44.62
N LYS A 186 47.40 -34.70 -44.86
CA LYS A 186 48.24 -35.89 -44.74
C LYS A 186 49.62 -35.56 -44.22
N PHE A 187 50.20 -36.49 -43.49
CA PHE A 187 51.60 -36.45 -43.06
C PHE A 187 52.31 -37.66 -43.67
N THR A 188 53.28 -37.40 -44.55
CA THR A 188 53.99 -38.43 -45.32
C THR A 188 55.37 -38.66 -44.73
N PHE A 189 55.70 -39.93 -44.46
CA PHE A 189 57.05 -40.36 -44.12
C PHE A 189 57.82 -40.65 -45.42
N PRO A 190 58.85 -39.86 -45.78
CA PRO A 190 59.54 -40.00 -47.06
C PRO A 190 60.40 -41.27 -47.17
N ALA A 191 60.75 -41.90 -46.04
CA ALA A 191 61.60 -43.08 -46.01
C ALA A 191 60.91 -44.35 -46.55
N ASN A 192 59.60 -44.47 -46.32
CA ASN A 192 58.82 -45.67 -46.68
C ASN A 192 57.47 -45.36 -47.33
N ASN A 193 57.18 -44.09 -47.65
CA ASN A 193 55.92 -43.62 -48.21
C ASN A 193 54.68 -43.93 -47.35
N LEU A 194 54.85 -44.06 -46.02
CA LEU A 194 53.72 -44.17 -45.11
C LEU A 194 53.00 -42.82 -45.00
N ASN A 195 51.71 -42.81 -45.28
CA ASN A 195 50.85 -41.66 -45.10
C ASN A 195 49.96 -41.81 -43.88
N ILE A 196 50.03 -40.86 -42.98
CA ILE A 196 49.03 -40.65 -41.94
C ILE A 196 47.98 -39.69 -42.49
N THR A 197 46.72 -40.12 -42.48
CA THR A 197 45.58 -39.38 -43.07
C THR A 197 44.75 -38.66 -42.03
N SER A 198 44.54 -39.29 -40.87
CA SER A 198 43.87 -38.66 -39.75
C SER A 198 44.40 -39.19 -38.42
N ILE A 199 44.13 -38.41 -37.37
CA ILE A 199 44.48 -38.72 -35.99
C ILE A 199 43.21 -38.55 -35.18
N ASP A 200 42.73 -39.65 -34.62
CA ASP A 200 41.52 -39.69 -33.81
C ASP A 200 41.92 -39.78 -32.35
N ILE A 201 41.44 -38.83 -31.55
CA ILE A 201 41.70 -38.76 -30.11
C ILE A 201 40.61 -39.57 -29.41
N GLN A 202 40.97 -40.73 -28.86
CA GLN A 202 40.04 -41.63 -28.19
C GLN A 202 39.76 -41.18 -26.76
N SER A 203 40.80 -40.80 -26.02
CA SER A 203 40.66 -40.23 -24.68
C SER A 203 41.83 -39.32 -24.33
N VAL A 204 41.55 -38.35 -23.46
CA VAL A 204 42.52 -37.45 -22.84
C VAL A 204 42.26 -37.48 -21.35
N GLU A 205 43.17 -38.10 -20.59
CA GLU A 205 42.98 -38.28 -19.16
C GLU A 205 44.17 -37.72 -18.37
N PRO A 206 43.93 -36.94 -17.31
CA PRO A 206 44.98 -36.60 -16.35
C PRO A 206 45.52 -37.87 -15.68
N VAL A 207 46.84 -37.95 -15.60
CA VAL A 207 47.56 -39.04 -14.92
C VAL A 207 47.48 -38.88 -13.40
N ASP A 208 47.50 -37.63 -12.92
CA ASP A 208 47.39 -37.35 -11.49
C ASP A 208 45.92 -37.38 -11.03
N GLN A 209 45.66 -38.19 -10.00
CA GLN A 209 44.36 -38.29 -9.38
C GLN A 209 43.90 -36.93 -8.81
N ARG A 210 44.82 -36.13 -8.26
CA ARG A 210 44.48 -34.81 -7.71
C ARG A 210 43.93 -33.88 -8.78
N THR A 211 44.52 -33.89 -9.97
CA THR A 211 44.04 -33.08 -11.11
C THR A 211 42.67 -33.56 -11.58
N ARG A 212 42.43 -34.88 -11.59
CA ARG A 212 41.13 -35.47 -11.92
C ARG A 212 40.04 -35.04 -10.92
N ASP A 213 40.34 -35.12 -9.64
CA ASP A 213 39.41 -34.72 -8.58
C ASP A 213 39.14 -33.20 -8.62
N ALA A 214 40.15 -32.38 -8.91
CA ALA A 214 40.01 -30.94 -9.07
C ALA A 214 39.12 -30.58 -10.27
N LEU A 215 39.27 -31.28 -11.40
CA LEU A 215 38.38 -31.13 -12.55
C LEU A 215 36.94 -31.51 -12.21
N GLN A 216 36.74 -32.62 -11.49
CA GLN A 216 35.40 -33.05 -11.08
C GLN A 216 34.72 -32.02 -10.17
N LYS A 217 35.47 -31.45 -9.21
CA LYS A 217 34.99 -30.34 -8.38
C LYS A 217 34.66 -29.10 -9.20
N SER A 218 35.48 -28.77 -10.20
CA SER A 218 35.23 -27.63 -11.10
C SER A 218 33.92 -27.81 -11.88
N VAL A 219 33.64 -29.01 -12.40
CA VAL A 219 32.37 -29.31 -13.07
C VAL A 219 31.19 -29.21 -12.10
N GLN A 220 31.33 -29.72 -10.88
CA GLN A 220 30.29 -29.61 -9.85
C GLN A 220 29.98 -28.13 -9.53
N LEU A 221 31.01 -27.30 -9.34
CA LEU A 221 30.86 -25.87 -9.10
C LEU A 221 30.21 -25.17 -10.29
N ALA A 222 30.54 -25.55 -11.53
CA ALA A 222 29.90 -24.96 -12.71
C ALA A 222 28.39 -25.27 -12.76
N ILE A 223 27.98 -26.50 -12.41
CA ILE A 223 26.56 -26.88 -12.28
C ILE A 223 25.89 -26.10 -11.15
N GLU A 224 26.56 -25.97 -10.01
CA GLU A 224 26.05 -25.21 -8.86
C GLU A 224 25.85 -23.73 -9.22
N ILE A 225 26.82 -23.08 -9.88
CA ILE A 225 26.71 -21.69 -10.34
C ILE A 225 25.52 -21.55 -11.31
N THR A 226 25.36 -22.50 -12.23
CA THR A 226 24.26 -22.46 -13.21
C THR A 226 22.90 -22.62 -12.51
N THR A 227 22.81 -23.54 -11.54
CA THR A 227 21.61 -23.75 -10.71
C THR A 227 21.28 -22.51 -9.88
N ASN A 228 22.27 -21.95 -9.17
CA ASN A 228 22.10 -20.75 -8.36
C ASN A 228 21.71 -19.54 -9.21
N SER A 229 22.26 -19.42 -10.42
CA SER A 229 21.86 -18.36 -11.37
C SER A 229 20.42 -18.53 -11.84
N GLN A 230 19.97 -19.75 -12.13
CA GLN A 230 18.58 -20.02 -12.49
C GLN A 230 17.63 -19.76 -11.32
N GLU A 231 18.01 -20.20 -10.12
CA GLU A 231 17.23 -19.96 -8.90
C GLU A 231 17.11 -18.46 -8.59
N ALA A 232 18.21 -17.71 -8.65
CA ALA A 232 18.18 -16.26 -8.45
C ALA A 232 17.30 -15.56 -9.47
N THR A 233 17.34 -15.99 -10.74
CA THR A 233 16.47 -15.44 -11.79
C THR A 233 14.99 -15.73 -11.50
N ALA A 234 14.66 -16.95 -11.09
CA ALA A 234 13.30 -17.34 -10.72
C ALA A 234 12.79 -16.57 -9.49
N ARG A 235 13.64 -16.38 -8.47
CA ARG A 235 13.32 -15.57 -7.28
C ARG A 235 13.04 -14.12 -7.65
N HIS A 236 13.89 -13.50 -8.47
CA HIS A 236 13.67 -12.13 -8.93
C HIS A 236 12.39 -11.97 -9.76
N GLU A 237 12.06 -12.96 -10.59
CA GLU A 237 10.79 -12.94 -11.32
C GLU A 237 9.57 -13.07 -10.39
N ALA A 238 9.65 -13.94 -9.38
CA ALA A 238 8.62 -14.07 -8.36
C ALA A 238 8.45 -12.77 -7.55
N GLU A 239 9.55 -12.14 -7.11
CA GLU A 239 9.54 -10.86 -6.42
C GLU A 239 8.91 -9.75 -7.28
N ARG A 240 9.25 -9.70 -8.58
CA ARG A 240 8.66 -8.74 -9.52
C ARG A 240 7.14 -8.93 -9.62
N LEU A 241 6.67 -10.17 -9.76
CA LEU A 241 5.24 -10.49 -9.82
C LEU A 241 4.52 -10.14 -8.51
N GLU A 242 5.15 -10.40 -7.36
CA GLU A 242 4.61 -10.04 -6.05
C GLU A 242 4.49 -8.51 -5.89
N GLN A 243 5.50 -7.76 -6.30
CA GLN A 243 5.47 -6.30 -6.29
C GLN A 243 4.38 -5.74 -7.21
N GLU A 244 4.21 -6.32 -8.40
CA GLU A 244 3.13 -5.94 -9.31
C GLU A 244 1.75 -6.23 -8.70
N ALA A 245 1.57 -7.40 -8.08
CA ALA A 245 0.34 -7.76 -7.40
C ALA A 245 0.04 -6.82 -6.21
N LYS A 246 1.04 -6.49 -5.39
CA LYS A 246 0.90 -5.50 -4.29
C LYS A 246 0.52 -4.12 -4.82
N GLY A 247 1.19 -3.64 -5.87
CA GLY A 247 0.88 -2.36 -6.49
C GLY A 247 -0.54 -2.30 -7.07
N ARG A 248 -1.03 -3.41 -7.64
CA ARG A 248 -2.42 -3.53 -8.11
C ARG A 248 -3.41 -3.52 -6.94
N LEU A 249 -3.13 -4.26 -5.88
CA LEU A 249 -3.98 -4.32 -4.68
C LEU A 249 -4.07 -2.97 -3.97
N GLU A 250 -2.95 -2.24 -3.83
CA GLU A 250 -2.97 -0.89 -3.27
C GLU A 250 -3.81 0.08 -4.11
N ARG A 251 -3.66 0.05 -5.44
CA ARG A 251 -4.50 0.86 -6.34
C ARG A 251 -5.97 0.51 -6.20
N GLN A 252 -6.31 -0.76 -6.09
CA GLN A 252 -7.68 -1.21 -5.89
C GLN A 252 -8.22 -0.71 -4.55
N LYS A 253 -7.46 -0.84 -3.46
CA LYS A 253 -7.83 -0.35 -2.14
C LYS A 253 -8.09 1.16 -2.13
N ILE A 254 -7.22 1.95 -2.79
CA ILE A 254 -7.41 3.40 -2.92
C ILE A 254 -8.69 3.72 -3.71
N SER A 255 -8.99 2.95 -4.76
CA SER A 255 -10.22 3.12 -5.53
C SER A 255 -11.47 2.83 -4.67
N ASP A 256 -11.44 1.73 -3.92
CA ASP A 256 -12.54 1.33 -3.04
C ASP A 256 -12.75 2.36 -1.91
N GLU A 257 -11.67 2.84 -1.30
CA GLU A 257 -11.72 3.92 -0.30
C GLU A 257 -12.27 5.22 -0.90
N ALA A 258 -11.88 5.58 -2.12
CA ALA A 258 -12.40 6.76 -2.79
C ALA A 258 -13.90 6.65 -3.11
N GLU A 259 -14.39 5.46 -3.47
CA GLU A 259 -15.81 5.21 -3.73
C GLU A 259 -16.64 5.22 -2.43
N ALA A 260 -16.11 4.61 -1.37
CA ALA A 260 -16.71 4.68 -0.04
C ALA A 260 -16.82 6.14 0.43
N GLU A 261 -15.80 6.96 0.21
CA GLU A 261 -15.80 8.34 0.67
C GLU A 261 -16.66 9.27 -0.17
N ARG A 262 -16.89 8.95 -1.46
CA ARG A 262 -17.95 9.60 -2.26
C ARG A 262 -19.33 9.30 -1.69
N SER A 263 -19.63 8.04 -1.43
CA SER A 263 -20.91 7.60 -0.86
C SER A 263 -21.13 8.23 0.53
N ARG A 264 -20.06 8.33 1.33
CA ARG A 264 -20.09 8.98 2.65
C ARG A 264 -20.39 10.47 2.55
N LYS A 265 -19.81 11.16 1.56
CA LYS A 265 -20.11 12.58 1.30
C LYS A 265 -21.59 12.78 1.00
N GLU A 266 -22.18 11.95 0.13
CA GLU A 266 -23.61 12.01 -0.19
C GLU A 266 -24.49 11.78 1.04
N LEU A 267 -24.14 10.78 1.87
CA LEU A 267 -24.84 10.52 3.12
C LEU A 267 -24.76 11.71 4.09
N LEU A 268 -23.58 12.34 4.22
CA LEU A 268 -23.39 13.53 5.05
C LEU A 268 -24.19 14.72 4.53
N GLU A 269 -24.28 14.92 3.21
CA GLU A 269 -25.12 15.96 2.62
C GLU A 269 -26.60 15.74 2.94
N LEU A 270 -27.10 14.51 2.81
CA LEU A 270 -28.48 14.16 3.17
C LEU A 270 -28.75 14.29 4.68
N GLN A 271 -27.79 13.91 5.53
CA GLN A 271 -27.89 14.11 6.98
C GLN A 271 -27.93 15.60 7.34
N ALA A 272 -27.09 16.43 6.71
CA ALA A 272 -27.09 17.87 6.92
C ALA A 272 -28.40 18.52 6.47
N GLN A 273 -28.94 18.12 5.32
CA GLN A 273 -30.26 18.55 4.86
C GLN A 273 -31.37 18.11 5.82
N SER A 274 -31.33 16.85 6.27
CA SER A 274 -32.32 16.32 7.22
C SER A 274 -32.26 17.06 8.55
N ALA A 275 -31.06 17.31 9.09
CA ALA A 275 -30.86 18.08 10.32
C ALA A 275 -31.31 19.54 10.16
N ALA A 276 -31.10 20.15 8.99
CA ALA A 276 -31.61 21.49 8.70
C ALA A 276 -33.14 21.52 8.66
N VAL A 277 -33.78 20.54 8.02
CA VAL A 277 -35.25 20.40 7.98
C VAL A 277 -35.81 20.11 9.38
N GLU A 278 -35.17 19.25 10.16
CA GLU A 278 -35.56 18.94 11.54
C GLU A 278 -35.46 20.17 12.43
N SER A 279 -34.32 20.88 12.40
CA SER A 279 -34.11 22.10 13.19
C SER A 279 -35.09 23.22 12.81
N THR A 280 -35.28 23.46 11.51
CA THR A 280 -36.27 24.47 11.05
C THR A 280 -37.70 24.03 11.33
N GLY A 281 -38.00 22.74 11.24
CA GLY A 281 -39.29 22.15 11.58
C GLY A 281 -39.62 22.31 13.06
N GLN A 282 -38.67 22.01 13.94
CA GLN A 282 -38.80 22.17 15.39
C GLN A 282 -38.98 23.65 15.75
N ALA A 283 -38.12 24.53 15.25
CA ALA A 283 -38.22 25.97 15.50
C ALA A 283 -39.55 26.55 14.99
N LYS A 284 -40.01 26.14 13.80
CA LYS A 284 -41.29 26.56 13.24
C LYS A 284 -42.48 26.02 14.04
N ALA A 285 -42.45 24.75 14.42
CA ALA A 285 -43.51 24.14 15.23
C ALA A 285 -43.60 24.79 16.62
N GLU A 286 -42.46 25.09 17.25
CA GLU A 286 -42.40 25.78 18.53
C GLU A 286 -42.88 27.23 18.41
N ALA A 287 -42.42 27.98 17.41
CA ALA A 287 -42.89 29.34 17.16
C ALA A 287 -44.40 29.39 16.85
N GLN A 288 -44.91 28.45 16.05
CA GLN A 288 -46.35 28.34 15.78
C GLN A 288 -47.14 27.98 17.04
N SER A 289 -46.63 27.06 17.86
CA SER A 289 -47.28 26.67 19.12
C SER A 289 -47.31 27.82 20.12
N GLN A 290 -46.21 28.57 20.26
CA GLN A 290 -46.15 29.76 21.11
C GLN A 290 -47.07 30.87 20.60
N ALA A 291 -47.08 31.12 19.28
CA ALA A 291 -47.97 32.12 18.69
C ALA A 291 -49.45 31.74 18.89
N GLU A 292 -49.81 30.48 18.73
CA GLU A 292 -51.17 29.99 18.95
C GLU A 292 -51.56 30.03 20.43
N ALA A 293 -50.65 29.64 21.34
CA ALA A 293 -50.88 29.78 22.78
C ALA A 293 -51.11 31.25 23.18
N ALA A 294 -50.29 32.17 22.69
CA ALA A 294 -50.45 33.61 22.92
C ALA A 294 -51.76 34.15 22.31
N ARG A 295 -52.19 33.63 21.15
CA ARG A 295 -53.49 33.98 20.54
C ARG A 295 -54.64 33.55 21.44
N ILE A 296 -54.63 32.31 21.92
CA ILE A 296 -55.67 31.76 22.81
C ILE A 296 -55.69 32.56 24.13
N GLU A 297 -54.52 32.84 24.72
CA GLU A 297 -54.42 33.62 25.96
C GLU A 297 -54.94 35.05 25.75
N GLY A 298 -54.60 35.70 24.63
CA GLY A 298 -55.12 37.01 24.28
C GLY A 298 -56.64 37.02 24.10
N GLU A 299 -57.20 36.06 23.38
CA GLU A 299 -58.66 35.91 23.21
C GLU A 299 -59.36 35.64 24.55
N ALA A 300 -58.81 34.75 25.38
CA ALA A 300 -59.32 34.44 26.70
C ALA A 300 -59.26 35.66 27.64
N ALA A 301 -58.17 36.43 27.62
CA ALA A 301 -58.02 37.65 28.41
C ALA A 301 -59.04 38.71 28.02
N VAL A 302 -59.32 38.90 26.72
CA VAL A 302 -60.39 39.80 26.24
C VAL A 302 -61.76 39.32 26.71
N GLN A 303 -62.05 38.02 26.61
CA GLN A 303 -63.32 37.46 27.11
C GLN A 303 -63.45 37.63 28.63
N GLN A 304 -62.38 37.35 29.39
CA GLN A 304 -62.35 37.53 30.83
C GLN A 304 -62.55 39.00 31.21
N ALA A 305 -61.91 39.93 30.50
CA ALA A 305 -62.07 41.36 30.72
C ALA A 305 -63.52 41.82 30.44
N LYS A 306 -64.17 41.30 29.40
CA LYS A 306 -65.59 41.55 29.12
C LYS A 306 -66.48 41.04 30.25
N LEU A 307 -66.30 39.79 30.68
CA LEU A 307 -67.08 39.20 31.78
C LEU A 307 -66.85 39.95 33.10
N LYS A 308 -65.61 40.36 33.41
CA LYS A 308 -65.32 41.19 34.58
C LYS A 308 -65.97 42.57 34.49
N ALA A 309 -65.94 43.21 33.33
CA ALA A 309 -66.61 44.50 33.13
C ALA A 309 -68.12 44.38 33.29
N GLU A 310 -68.72 43.30 32.78
CA GLU A 310 -70.15 43.01 32.95
C GLU A 310 -70.50 42.72 34.42
N ALA A 311 -69.70 41.92 35.12
CA ALA A 311 -69.86 41.67 36.55
C ALA A 311 -69.75 42.96 37.38
N ALA A 312 -68.71 43.77 37.13
CA ALA A 312 -68.52 45.05 37.81
C ALA A 312 -69.67 46.04 37.52
N LYS A 313 -70.22 46.02 36.30
CA LYS A 313 -71.39 46.82 35.94
C LYS A 313 -72.62 46.39 36.75
N ILE A 314 -72.90 45.09 36.83
CA ILE A 314 -74.04 44.54 37.60
C ILE A 314 -73.88 44.87 39.10
N GLU A 315 -72.67 44.71 39.64
CA GLU A 315 -72.37 45.02 41.03
C GLU A 315 -72.58 46.51 41.32
N ALA A 316 -72.04 47.40 40.48
CA ALA A 316 -72.23 48.84 40.61
C ALA A 316 -73.71 49.27 40.46
N GLU A 317 -74.46 48.67 39.54
CA GLU A 317 -75.90 48.93 39.39
C GLU A 317 -76.69 48.49 40.63
N SER A 318 -76.35 47.32 41.21
CA SER A 318 -76.95 46.81 42.43
C SER A 318 -76.63 47.69 43.64
N GLU A 319 -75.37 48.12 43.79
CA GLU A 319 -74.95 49.05 44.84
C GLU A 319 -75.65 50.40 44.72
N LEU A 320 -75.75 50.95 43.51
CA LEU A 320 -76.45 52.21 43.24
C LEU A 320 -77.94 52.09 43.57
N GLN A 321 -78.59 50.97 43.21
CA GLN A 321 -79.97 50.72 43.59
C GLN A 321 -80.14 50.65 45.11
N ARG A 322 -79.26 49.93 45.82
CA ARG A 322 -79.29 49.84 47.28
C ARG A 322 -79.12 51.24 47.90
N LEU A 323 -78.13 51.99 47.46
CA LEU A 323 -77.85 53.34 47.96
C LEU A 323 -79.02 54.30 47.68
N SER A 324 -79.62 54.23 46.50
CA SER A 324 -80.78 55.06 46.13
C SER A 324 -81.97 54.80 47.06
N LYS A 325 -82.29 53.53 47.35
CA LYS A 325 -83.36 53.17 48.29
C LYS A 325 -83.07 53.62 49.71
N THR A 326 -81.82 53.48 50.18
CA THR A 326 -81.41 53.97 51.50
C THR A 326 -81.56 55.48 51.59
N ARG A 327 -81.06 56.23 50.60
CA ARG A 327 -81.20 57.70 50.58
C ARG A 327 -82.65 58.16 50.45
N GLU A 328 -83.48 57.46 49.69
CA GLU A 328 -84.90 57.79 49.58
C GLU A 328 -85.62 57.61 50.92
N ALA A 329 -85.30 56.55 51.67
CA ALA A 329 -85.83 56.34 53.01
C ALA A 329 -85.32 57.40 54.00
N GLU A 330 -84.04 57.75 53.94
CA GLU A 330 -83.44 58.80 54.78
C GLU A 330 -84.05 60.18 54.49
N LEU A 331 -84.24 60.54 53.23
CA LEU A 331 -84.90 61.79 52.84
C LEU A 331 -86.37 61.84 53.29
N LYS A 332 -87.10 60.71 53.23
CA LYS A 332 -88.48 60.64 53.75
C LYS A 332 -88.51 60.87 55.26
N TYR A 333 -87.62 60.20 55.99
CA TYR A 333 -87.50 60.39 57.44
C TYR A 333 -87.15 61.84 57.80
N GLN A 334 -86.16 62.42 57.11
CA GLN A 334 -85.78 63.82 57.32
C GLN A 334 -86.92 64.78 57.00
N HIS A 335 -87.64 64.56 55.91
CA HIS A 335 -88.79 65.37 55.54
C HIS A 335 -89.91 65.31 56.59
N GLU A 336 -90.22 64.11 57.09
CA GLU A 336 -91.20 63.92 58.16
C GLU A 336 -90.76 64.64 59.44
N GLN A 337 -89.49 64.53 59.82
CA GLN A 337 -88.91 65.22 60.98
C GLN A 337 -88.98 66.74 60.84
N ASP A 338 -88.60 67.28 59.68
CA ASP A 338 -88.67 68.71 59.39
C ASP A 338 -90.14 69.21 59.44
N THR A 339 -91.10 68.46 58.87
CA THR A 339 -92.53 68.83 58.98
C THR A 339 -93.03 68.82 60.42
N LEU A 340 -92.56 67.88 61.24
CA LEU A 340 -92.91 67.81 62.66
C LEU A 340 -92.39 69.05 63.41
N ASP A 341 -91.13 69.44 63.14
CA ASP A 341 -90.50 70.60 63.76
C ASP A 341 -91.16 71.92 63.33
N VAL A 342 -91.53 72.05 62.05
CA VAL A 342 -92.32 73.20 61.56
C VAL A 342 -93.67 73.28 62.28
N THR A 343 -94.36 72.14 62.43
CA THR A 343 -95.67 72.08 63.10
C THR A 343 -95.57 72.48 64.56
N LYS A 344 -94.60 71.90 65.28
CA LYS A 344 -94.29 72.23 66.68
C LYS A 344 -93.99 73.72 66.86
N THR A 345 -93.17 74.30 65.99
CA THR A 345 -92.79 75.71 66.04
C THR A 345 -93.99 76.62 65.78
N LYS A 346 -94.88 76.23 64.86
CA LYS A 346 -96.11 76.96 64.55
C LYS A 346 -97.11 76.94 65.71
N GLU A 347 -97.32 75.78 66.33
CA GLU A 347 -98.18 75.66 67.51
C GLU A 347 -97.63 76.44 68.70
N MET A 348 -96.33 76.32 68.99
CA MET A 348 -95.64 77.09 70.02
C MET A 348 -95.78 78.61 69.79
N SER A 349 -95.57 79.06 68.55
CA SER A 349 -95.74 80.48 68.20
C SER A 349 -97.17 80.95 68.43
N THR A 350 -98.16 80.12 68.09
CA THR A 350 -99.59 80.44 68.29
C THR A 350 -99.90 80.61 69.78
N ILE A 351 -99.43 79.69 70.62
CA ILE A 351 -99.56 79.75 72.09
C ILE A 351 -98.89 81.01 72.65
N GLU A 352 -97.70 81.37 72.18
CA GLU A 352 -97.02 82.60 72.62
C GLU A 352 -97.77 83.86 72.22
N THR A 353 -98.30 83.94 70.99
CA THR A 353 -99.15 85.08 70.59
C THR A 353 -100.40 85.20 71.46
N ASP A 354 -101.05 84.09 71.80
CA ASP A 354 -102.24 84.09 72.66
C ASP A 354 -101.89 84.48 74.11
N LYS A 355 -100.78 83.96 74.65
CA LYS A 355 -100.27 84.34 75.98
C LYS A 355 -99.94 85.84 76.02
N PHE A 356 -99.26 86.36 75.00
CA PHE A 356 -98.90 87.77 74.91
C PHE A 356 -100.15 88.65 74.78
N LYS A 357 -101.10 88.27 73.94
CA LYS A 357 -102.38 88.97 73.78
C LYS A 357 -103.15 89.06 75.11
N ASN A 358 -103.25 87.95 75.85
CA ASN A 358 -103.88 87.92 77.17
C ASN A 358 -103.13 88.75 78.20
N MET A 359 -101.79 88.77 78.15
CA MET A 359 -100.98 89.57 79.06
C MET A 359 -101.14 91.08 78.81
N VAL A 360 -101.17 91.50 77.54
CA VAL A 360 -101.40 92.90 77.16
C VAL A 360 -102.83 93.35 77.52
N SER A 361 -103.85 92.51 77.29
CA SER A 361 -105.23 92.85 77.65
C SER A 361 -105.46 92.96 79.16
N SER A 362 -104.72 92.19 79.97
CA SER A 362 -104.88 92.19 81.44
C SER A 362 -104.25 93.40 82.12
N ILE A 363 -103.18 93.96 81.54
CA ILE A 363 -102.49 95.12 82.11
C ILE A 363 -103.19 96.43 81.71
N GLY A 364 -103.90 96.45 80.58
CA GLY A 364 -104.53 97.64 80.04
C GLY A 364 -103.51 98.57 79.38
N SER A 365 -103.83 99.09 78.19
CA SER A 365 -102.93 99.94 77.39
C SER A 365 -102.40 101.14 78.17
N ASP A 366 -103.25 101.71 79.02
CA ASP A 366 -102.98 102.96 79.71
C ASP A 366 -101.96 102.75 80.86
N THR A 367 -101.96 101.56 81.48
CA THR A 367 -101.01 101.21 82.54
C THR A 367 -99.60 100.97 81.98
N ILE A 368 -99.50 100.38 80.79
CA ILE A 368 -98.20 100.21 80.10
C ILE A 368 -97.63 101.58 79.73
N GLN A 369 -98.47 102.52 79.31
CA GLN A 369 -98.05 103.89 79.02
C GLN A 369 -97.53 104.60 80.28
N ALA A 370 -98.20 104.46 81.43
CA ALA A 370 -97.79 105.08 82.68
C ALA A 370 -96.44 104.55 83.22
N ILE A 371 -96.16 103.25 83.04
CA ILE A 371 -94.88 102.66 83.44
C ILE A 371 -93.73 103.17 82.56
N ALA A 372 -93.98 103.49 81.30
CA ALA A 372 -92.97 104.02 80.39
C ALA A 372 -92.57 105.48 80.69
N THR A 373 -93.39 106.28 81.37
CA THR A 373 -93.19 107.74 81.55
C THR A 373 -92.68 108.20 82.92
N ALA A 374 -92.50 107.32 83.91
CA ALA A 374 -92.19 107.73 85.29
C ALA A 374 -90.71 108.14 85.55
N GLY A 375 -89.75 107.65 84.75
CA GLY A 375 -88.32 107.96 84.93
C GLY A 375 -87.92 109.42 84.59
N PRO A 376 -88.38 109.99 83.46
CA PRO A 376 -88.00 111.33 83.03
C PRO A 376 -88.49 112.47 83.96
N GLU A 377 -89.66 112.35 84.60
CA GLU A 377 -90.24 113.45 85.40
C GLU A 377 -89.49 113.70 86.71
N MET A 378 -88.96 112.67 87.37
CA MET A 378 -88.29 112.82 88.66
C MET A 378 -86.88 113.44 88.50
N GLN A 379 -86.21 113.21 87.37
CA GLN A 379 -84.89 113.79 87.09
C GLN A 379 -84.95 115.28 86.73
N VAL A 380 -86.08 115.77 86.18
CA VAL A 380 -86.26 117.19 85.81
C VAL A 380 -86.47 118.09 87.03
N LYS A 381 -87.11 117.61 88.11
CA LYS A 381 -87.41 118.45 89.30
C LYS A 381 -86.20 118.75 90.21
N LEU A 382 -85.21 117.86 90.27
CA LEU A 382 -84.01 118.05 91.10
C LEU A 382 -82.94 118.95 90.43
N LEU A 383 -82.91 119.00 89.10
CA LEU A 383 -82.02 119.87 88.33
C LEU A 383 -82.49 121.33 88.24
N GLN A 384 -83.72 121.65 88.66
CA GLN A 384 -84.33 122.97 88.41
C GLN A 384 -84.09 124.03 89.50
N SER A 385 -83.68 123.68 90.74
CA SER A 385 -83.55 124.66 91.85
C SER A 385 -82.12 125.00 92.30
N LEU A 386 -81.09 124.22 91.94
CA LEU A 386 -79.68 124.60 92.18
C LEU A 386 -79.12 125.59 91.14
N GLY A 387 -79.88 125.89 90.08
CA GLY A 387 -79.60 126.96 89.14
C GLY A 387 -78.33 126.77 88.30
N LEU A 388 -78.34 126.89 86.97
CA LEU A 388 -79.30 127.45 86.05
C LEU A 388 -78.92 126.98 84.63
N LYS A 389 -79.96 126.66 83.85
CA LYS A 389 -80.04 126.51 82.38
C LYS A 389 -78.99 125.61 81.72
N SER A 390 -79.27 124.30 81.78
CA SER A 390 -78.73 123.30 80.85
C SER A 390 -79.58 123.31 79.56
N THR A 391 -78.92 123.58 78.43
CA THR A 391 -79.54 123.72 77.11
C THR A 391 -79.66 122.36 76.45
N LEU A 392 -80.89 121.86 76.46
CA LEU A 392 -81.35 120.67 75.76
C LEU A 392 -81.42 120.97 74.25
N ILE A 393 -80.60 120.30 73.44
CA ILE A 393 -80.75 120.30 71.97
C ILE A 393 -81.28 118.91 71.60
N THR A 394 -82.57 118.87 71.28
CA THR A 394 -83.30 117.68 70.86
C THR A 394 -83.31 117.56 69.34
N ASP A 395 -83.18 116.35 68.80
CA ASP A 395 -83.93 115.95 67.62
C ASP A 395 -84.31 114.46 67.67
N GLY A 396 -85.54 114.22 68.13
CA GLY A 396 -86.50 113.39 67.39
C GLY A 396 -86.54 111.88 67.60
N SER A 397 -85.43 111.13 67.59
CA SER A 397 -85.53 109.65 67.52
C SER A 397 -84.51 108.83 68.30
N SER A 398 -83.58 109.45 69.02
CA SER A 398 -82.70 108.77 69.99
C SER A 398 -82.07 109.81 70.94
N PRO A 399 -82.54 109.96 72.20
CA PRO A 399 -81.83 110.77 73.16
C PRO A 399 -80.53 110.04 73.53
N ILE A 400 -79.41 110.49 72.97
CA ILE A 400 -78.07 110.07 73.34
C ILE A 400 -77.85 110.55 74.77
N ASN A 401 -78.00 109.63 75.73
CA ASN A 401 -77.67 109.90 77.12
C ASN A 401 -76.22 109.49 77.34
N LEU A 402 -75.32 110.49 77.26
CA LEU A 402 -73.85 110.39 77.36
C LEU A 402 -73.33 109.95 78.74
N PHE A 403 -74.16 109.32 79.57
CA PHE A 403 -73.77 108.91 80.93
C PHE A 403 -73.17 107.50 81.00
N SER A 404 -73.37 106.62 80.01
CA SER A 404 -72.94 105.22 80.11
C SER A 404 -71.57 104.90 79.51
N THR A 405 -70.83 105.86 78.98
CA THR A 405 -69.56 105.57 78.26
C THR A 405 -68.37 105.29 79.18
N ALA A 406 -68.50 105.43 80.50
CA ALA A 406 -67.37 105.23 81.42
C ALA A 406 -67.21 103.79 81.96
N GLN A 407 -68.17 102.87 81.76
CA GLN A 407 -68.22 101.64 82.58
C GLN A 407 -68.04 100.28 81.84
N GLY A 408 -67.89 100.23 80.51
CA GLY A 408 -68.16 98.98 79.76
C GLY A 408 -67.12 98.44 78.76
N LEU A 409 -65.90 98.99 78.62
CA LEU A 409 -64.89 98.44 77.71
C LEU A 409 -64.14 97.20 78.26
N ILE A 410 -64.64 96.58 79.33
CA ILE A 410 -64.09 95.35 79.95
C ILE A 410 -65.10 94.21 79.82
N GLY A 411 -64.71 93.18 79.04
CA GLY A 411 -64.95 91.75 79.32
C GLY A 411 -66.39 91.22 79.20
N ALA A 412 -66.64 89.98 78.76
CA ALA A 412 -65.76 88.88 78.42
C ALA A 412 -66.57 87.76 77.74
N LEU A 413 -65.91 87.06 76.82
CA LEU A 413 -65.88 85.60 76.64
C LEU A 413 -67.21 84.79 76.64
N GLN A 414 -67.56 84.19 75.49
CA GLN A 414 -67.54 82.73 75.34
C GLN A 414 -67.66 82.27 73.87
N GLN A 415 -66.77 81.34 73.48
CA GLN A 415 -66.88 80.41 72.33
C GLN A 415 -68.03 79.39 72.53
N PRO A 416 -68.35 78.45 71.60
CA PRO A 416 -67.86 78.23 70.22
C PRO A 416 -68.98 78.04 69.17
N GLY A 417 -68.63 77.99 67.89
CA GLY A 417 -69.51 77.55 66.78
C GLY A 417 -68.73 76.76 65.70
N PRO A 418 -69.26 75.63 65.19
CA PRO A 418 -68.61 74.75 64.22
C PRO A 418 -68.97 75.07 62.75
N SER A 419 -68.16 74.59 61.80
CA SER A 419 -68.44 74.49 60.36
C SER A 419 -67.59 73.31 59.82
N THR A 420 -68.13 72.13 59.51
CA THR A 420 -68.75 71.72 58.22
C THR A 420 -68.09 72.39 57.00
N ASP A 421 -67.48 71.67 56.05
CA ASP A 421 -67.64 70.27 55.63
C ASP A 421 -66.38 69.39 55.79
#